data_AF-A0A645HMG8-F1
#
_entry.id   AF-A0A645HMG8-F1
#
_cell.length_a   1.000
_cell.length_b   1.000
_cell.length_c   1.000
_cell.angle_alpha   90.00
_cell.angle_beta   90.00
_cell.angle_gamma   90.00
#
_symmetry.space_group_name_H-M   'P 1'
#
loop_
_entity.id
_entity.type
_entity.pdbx_description
1 polymer ?
#
loop_
_entity_poly.entity_id
_entity_poly.type
_entity_poly.pdbx_seq_one_letter_code
_entity_poly.pdbx_strand_id
1 'polypeptide(L)' 'MYEAIEKFIKERGDELQGPAEILIMIGPEGDFSREEVKQAVETGFKIIHLGESRLRTETAAVAAVSSIYFYPFNK' A
#
# COMPACT_ATOMS: atom_id res chain seq x y z
N MET A 1 -1.22 -5.35 5.48
CA MET A 1 -1.56 -3.91 5.27
C MET A 1 -1.19 -3.04 6.47
N TYR A 2 -1.76 -3.24 7.67
CA TYR A 2 -1.45 -2.43 8.87
C TYR A 2 0.06 -2.28 9.14
N GLU A 3 0.79 -3.39 9.23
CA GLU A 3 2.25 -3.36 9.44
C GLU A 3 3.00 -2.59 8.36
N ALA A 4 2.52 -2.65 7.11
CA ALA A 4 3.14 -1.92 6.01
C ALA A 4 2.88 -0.40 6.12
N ILE A 5 1.67 -0.01 6.54
CA ILE A 5 1.33 1.39 6.83
C ILE A 5 2.18 1.89 8.00
N GLU A 6 2.27 1.14 9.10
CA GLU A 6 3.10 1.48 10.26
C GLU A 6 4.58 1.66 9.86
N LYS A 7 5.12 0.71 9.09
CA LYS A 7 6.50 0.76 8.62
C LYS A 7 6.73 1.97 7.73
N PHE A 8 5.81 2.26 6.81
CA PHE A 8 5.88 3.43 5.93
C PHE A 8 5.89 4.75 6.71
N ILE A 9 4.98 4.89 7.69
CA ILE A 9 4.92 6.09 8.55
C ILE A 9 6.21 6.23 9.36
N LYS A 10 6.67 5.16 10.01
CA LYS A 10 7.91 5.17 10.80
C LYS A 10 9.14 5.49 9.95
N GLU A 11 9.25 4.95 8.74
CA GLU A 11 10.34 5.24 7.80
C GLU A 11 10.36 6.71 7.34
N ARG A 12 9.20 7.38 7.32
CA ARG A 12 9.10 8.83 7.02
C ARG A 12 9.36 9.74 8.22
N GLY A 13 9.36 9.22 9.45
CA GLY A 13 9.60 9.98 10.68
C GLY A 13 8.47 10.95 11.08
N ASP A 14 8.69 11.70 12.17
CA ASP A 14 7.77 12.72 12.71
C ASP A 14 7.56 13.94 11.78
N GLU A 15 8.10 13.92 10.56
CA GLU A 15 7.98 14.99 9.57
C GLU A 15 6.62 15.04 8.87
N LEU A 16 5.69 14.14 9.19
CA LEU A 16 4.30 14.23 8.74
C LEU A 16 3.58 15.36 9.49
N GLN A 17 3.98 16.61 9.26
CA GLN A 17 3.33 17.83 9.76
C GLN A 17 2.02 18.14 9.01
N GLY A 18 1.53 17.21 8.19
CA GLY A 18 0.36 17.34 7.32
C GLY A 18 -0.18 15.99 6.88
N PRO A 19 -1.25 15.96 6.05
CA PRO A 19 -1.86 14.72 5.59
C PRO A 19 -0.84 13.84 4.87
N ALA A 20 -0.78 12.56 5.24
CA ALA A 20 0.10 11.59 4.60
C ALA A 20 -0.41 11.26 3.20
N GLU A 21 0.38 11.60 2.17
CA GLU A 21 0.13 11.17 0.80
C GLU A 21 0.59 9.72 0.62
N ILE A 22 -0.35 8.84 0.27
CA ILE A 22 -0.11 7.42 0.06
C ILE A 22 -0.55 7.05 -1.35
N LEU A 23 0.39 6.56 -2.16
CA LEU A 23 0.12 6.00 -3.48
C LEU A 23 0.09 4.47 -3.38
N ILE A 24 -1.03 3.87 -3.80
CA ILE A 24 -1.22 2.42 -3.83
C ILE A 24 -1.39 2.01 -5.28
N MET A 25 -0.59 1.05 -5.74
CA MET A 25 -0.73 0.45 -7.05
C MET A 25 -1.49 -0.87 -6.95
N ILE A 26 -2.56 -1.00 -7.74
CA ILE A 26 -3.34 -2.22 -7.86
C ILE A 26 -3.13 -2.73 -9.28
N GLY A 27 -2.70 -3.98 -9.40
CA GLY A 27 -2.47 -4.61 -10.70
C GLY A 27 -3.77 -4.79 -11.47
N PRO A 28 -3.71 -4.90 -12.82
CA PRO A 28 -4.87 -5.27 -13.63
C PRO A 28 -5.27 -6.73 -13.35
N GLU A 29 -6.33 -7.23 -14.01
CA GLU A 29 -6.82 -8.61 -13.81
C GLU A 29 -5.73 -9.69 -14.09
N GLY A 30 -4.76 -9.37 -14.96
CA GLY A 30 -3.60 -10.20 -15.28
C GLY A 30 -2.40 -10.04 -14.34
N ASP A 31 -2.52 -9.22 -13.29
CA ASP A 31 -1.45 -8.79 -12.38
C ASP A 31 -0.34 -7.96 -13.08
N PHE A 32 0.57 -7.42 -12.28
CA PHE A 32 1.81 -6.84 -12.78
C PHE A 32 2.76 -7.93 -13.29
N SER A 33 3.48 -7.64 -14.37
CA SER A 33 4.61 -8.45 -14.80
C SER A 33 5.76 -8.40 -13.77
N ARG A 34 6.66 -9.37 -13.83
CA ARG A 34 7.83 -9.41 -12.93
C ARG A 34 8.71 -8.17 -13.11
N GLU A 35 8.84 -7.71 -14.34
CA GLU A 35 9.60 -6.53 -14.71
C GLU A 35 8.98 -5.25 -14.13
N GLU A 36 7.65 -5.09 -14.21
CA GLU A 36 6.95 -3.96 -13.59
C GLU A 36 7.08 -3.96 -12.07
N VAL A 37 6.92 -5.13 -11.42
CA VAL A 37 7.13 -5.27 -9.97
C VAL A 37 8.56 -4.90 -9.59
N LYS A 38 9.55 -5.35 -10.37
CA LYS A 38 10.95 -5.01 -10.13
C LYS A 38 11.18 -3.50 -10.23
N GLN A 39 10.70 -2.85 -11.29
CA GLN A 39 10.82 -1.40 -11.46
C GLN A 39 10.15 -0.62 -10.33
N ALA A 40 8.98 -1.07 -9.89
CA ALA A 40 8.27 -0.47 -8.77
C ALA A 40 9.11 -0.50 -7.48
N VAL A 41 9.66 -1.68 -7.16
CA VAL A 41 10.52 -1.84 -5.96
C VAL A 41 11.79 -1.00 -6.07
N GLU A 42 12.43 -0.95 -7.25
CA GLU A 42 13.60 -0.09 -7.50
C GLU A 42 13.29 1.41 -7.35
N THR A 43 12.04 1.81 -7.59
CA THR A 43 11.56 3.20 -7.41
C THR A 43 11.10 3.48 -5.98
N GLY A 44 11.19 2.49 -5.07
CA GLY A 44 10.88 2.64 -3.65
C GLY A 44 9.49 2.15 -3.24
N PHE A 45 8.71 1.53 -4.13
CA PHE A 45 7.47 0.87 -3.72
C PHE A 45 7.78 -0.33 -2.80
N LYS A 46 6.89 -0.55 -1.83
CA LYS A 46 6.94 -1.68 -0.93
C LYS A 46 5.87 -2.68 -1.33
N ILE A 47 6.25 -3.95 -1.50
CA ILE A 47 5.29 -5.03 -1.74
C ILE A 47 4.54 -5.32 -0.44
N ILE A 48 3.22 -5.44 -0.53
CA ILE A 48 2.33 -5.65 0.60
C ILE A 48 1.31 -6.75 0.32
N HIS A 49 0.91 -7.47 1.36
CA HIS A 49 -0.22 -8.39 1.31
C HIS A 49 -1.48 -7.74 1.94
N LEU A 50 -2.63 -7.95 1.29
CA LEU A 50 -3.96 -7.53 1.76
C LEU A 50 -4.69 -8.64 2.55
N GLY A 51 -3.99 -9.70 2.94
CA GLY A 51 -4.52 -10.87 3.64
C GLY A 51 -4.29 -12.15 2.84
N GLU A 52 -4.88 -13.25 3.31
CA GLU A 52 -4.72 -14.59 2.70
C GLU A 52 -5.61 -14.80 1.48
N SER A 53 -6.71 -14.04 1.37
CA SER A 53 -7.65 -14.16 0.26
C SER A 53 -7.10 -13.54 -1.02
N ARG A 54 -7.31 -14.22 -2.15
CA ARG A 54 -7.06 -13.63 -3.47
C ARG A 54 -8.19 -12.67 -3.82
N LEU A 55 -7.88 -11.38 -3.86
CA LEU A 55 -8.83 -10.34 -4.24
C LEU A 55 -8.76 -10.08 -5.75
N ARG A 56 -9.91 -9.81 -6.37
CA ARG A 56 -9.99 -9.27 -7.74
C ARG A 56 -9.61 -7.78 -7.73
N THR A 57 -9.29 -7.25 -8.89
CA THR A 57 -8.77 -5.89 -9.10
C THR A 57 -9.53 -4.82 -8.31
N GLU A 58 -10.85 -4.73 -8.49
CA GLU A 58 -11.68 -3.70 -7.86
C GLU A 58 -11.84 -3.91 -6.35
N THR A 59 -11.97 -5.17 -5.92
CA THR A 59 -12.06 -5.52 -4.49
C THR A 59 -10.76 -5.20 -3.76
N ALA A 60 -9.60 -5.44 -4.38
CA ALA A 60 -8.30 -5.09 -3.82
C ALA A 60 -8.17 -3.57 -3.61
N ALA A 61 -8.60 -2.76 -4.59
CA ALA A 61 -8.60 -1.31 -4.48
C ALA A 61 -9.46 -0.82 -3.31
N VAL A 62 -10.72 -1.28 -3.20
CA VAL A 62 -11.62 -0.89 -2.11
C VAL A 62 -11.09 -1.35 -0.75
N ALA A 63 -10.57 -2.57 -0.65
CA ALA A 63 -10.00 -3.09 0.58
C ALA A 63 -8.76 -2.29 1.03
N ALA A 64 -7.89 -1.91 0.09
CA ALA A 64 -6.71 -1.11 0.38
C ALA A 64 -7.09 0.29 0.90
N VAL A 65 -7.98 1.00 0.21
CA VAL A 65 -8.43 2.35 0.64
C VAL A 65 -9.16 2.28 1.98
N SER A 66 -10.02 1.28 2.18
CA SER A 66 -10.71 1.08 3.47
C SER A 66 -9.72 0.84 4.60
N SER A 67 -8.66 0.04 4.36
CA SER A 67 -7.63 -0.22 5.36
C SER A 67 -6.86 1.04 5.76
N ILE A 68 -6.56 1.91 4.80
CA ILE A 68 -5.97 3.23 5.07
C ILE A 68 -6.93 4.11 5.86
N TYR A 69 -8.20 4.20 5.43
CA TYR A 69 -9.19 5.07 6.04
C TYR A 69 -9.42 4.76 7.53
N PHE A 70 -9.43 3.48 7.90
CA PHE A 70 -9.60 3.05 9.29
C PHE A 70 -8.30 2.98 10.09
N TYR A 71 -7.14 3.24 9.48
CA TYR A 71 -5.88 3.23 10.19
C TYR A 71 -5.80 4.44 11.15
N PRO A 72 -5.48 4.22 12.43
CA PRO A 72 -5.42 5.30 13.41
C PRO A 72 -4.11 6.10 13.28
N PHE A 73 -4.06 7.03 12.34
CA PHE A 73 -2.90 7.90 12.11
C PHE A 73 -2.50 8.75 13.33
N ASN A 74 -3.44 9.02 14.25
CA ASN A 74 -3.24 9.89 15.41
C ASN A 74 -2.97 9.13 16.72
N LYS A 75 -2.14 8.08 16.70
CA LYS A 75 -1.63 7.48 17.94
C LYS A 75 -0.30 8.09 18.35
#